data_AF-A0A8J6MNP1-F1
#
_entry.id   AF-A0A8J6MNP1-F1
#
_cell.length_a   1.000
_cell.length_b   1.000
_cell.length_c   1.000
_cell.angle_alpha   90.00
_cell.angle_beta   90.00
_cell.angle_gamma   90.00
#
_symmetry.space_group_name_H-M   'P 1'
#
loop_
_entity.id
_entity.type
_entity.pdbx_description
1 polymer ?
#
loop_
_entity_poly.entity_id
_entity_poly.type
_entity_poly.pdbx_seq_one_letter_code
_entity_poly.pdbx_strand_id
1 'polypeptide(L)'
;MIRKFLVCGKKQILLQSRNQDALADLGRVVEVILPIDMFWKIESEVKKLDYLLSSDSQDVDLGHQYRRIIKLVTIYAASQLDRDWLYALNSPQKTEPDRRRPSSLSTR
;
A
#
# COMPACT_ATOMS: atom_id res chain seq x y z
N MET A 1 -21.21 -5.38 -8.26
CA MET A 1 -19.79 -5.53 -7.84
C MET A 1 -18.91 -5.41 -9.08
N ILE A 2 -17.80 -4.70 -8.97
CA ILE A 2 -16.81 -4.49 -10.05
C ILE A 2 -15.54 -5.24 -9.65
N ARG A 3 -15.06 -6.12 -10.52
CA ARG A 3 -13.79 -6.81 -10.35
C ARG A 3 -12.66 -5.93 -10.87
N LYS A 4 -11.61 -5.76 -10.07
CA LYS A 4 -10.40 -5.02 -10.43
C LYS A 4 -9.17 -5.74 -9.87
N PHE A 5 -8.01 -5.36 -10.39
CA PHE A 5 -6.71 -5.82 -9.92
C PHE A 5 -5.95 -4.61 -9.37
N LEU A 6 -5.69 -4.62 -8.07
CA LEU A 6 -4.86 -3.63 -7.40
C LEU A 6 -3.39 -4.06 -7.53
N VAL A 7 -2.59 -3.31 -8.27
CA VAL A 7 -1.14 -3.50 -8.35
C VAL A 7 -0.49 -2.67 -7.25
N CYS A 8 0.20 -3.33 -6.33
CA CYS A 8 0.89 -2.71 -5.20
C CYS A 8 2.40 -2.79 -5.42
N GLY A 9 2.99 -1.75 -6.01
CA GLY A 9 4.42 -1.61 -6.21
C GLY A 9 5.11 -0.82 -5.10
N LYS A 10 6.45 -0.78 -5.11
CA LYS A 10 7.24 -0.09 -4.06
C LYS A 10 6.93 1.40 -3.92
N LYS A 11 6.53 2.08 -5.01
CA LYS A 11 6.22 3.52 -5.04
C LYS A 11 4.94 3.86 -5.80
N GLN A 12 4.16 2.86 -6.23
CA GLN A 12 3.02 3.06 -7.10
C GLN A 12 1.90 2.10 -6.72
N ILE A 13 0.67 2.61 -6.73
CA ILE A 13 -0.55 1.81 -6.64
C ILE A 13 -1.36 2.08 -7.90
N LEU A 14 -1.83 1.01 -8.55
CA LEU A 14 -2.65 1.10 -9.75
C LEU A 14 -3.88 0.21 -9.62
N LEU A 15 -5.01 0.66 -10.18
CA LEU A 15 -6.24 -0.12 -10.23
C LEU A 15 -6.55 -0.48 -11.69
N GLN A 16 -6.46 -1.76 -12.03
CA GLN A 16 -6.56 -2.24 -13.41
C GLN A 16 -7.82 -3.10 -13.63
N SER A 17 -8.35 -3.06 -14.85
CA SER A 17 -9.54 -3.86 -15.24
C SER A 17 -9.17 -5.28 -15.69
N ARG A 18 -7.93 -5.51 -16.09
CA ARG A 18 -7.44 -6.80 -16.56
C ARG A 18 -6.19 -7.16 -15.76
N ASN A 19 -6.02 -8.44 -15.46
CA ASN A 19 -4.75 -8.94 -14.97
C ASN A 19 -3.76 -8.86 -16.14
N GLN A 20 -2.81 -7.94 -16.06
CA GLN A 20 -1.71 -7.88 -17.01
C GLN A 20 -0.50 -8.47 -16.30
N ASP A 21 -0.06 -9.64 -16.74
CA ASP A 21 1.14 -10.30 -16.20
C ASP A 21 2.37 -9.38 -16.27
N ALA A 22 2.40 -8.45 -17.24
CA ALA A 22 3.42 -7.40 -17.37
C ALA A 22 3.52 -6.43 -16.17
N LEU A 23 2.51 -6.37 -15.31
CA LEU A 23 2.50 -5.51 -14.11
C LEU A 23 2.89 -6.28 -12.84
N ALA A 24 3.06 -7.61 -12.91
CA ALA A 24 3.58 -8.41 -11.80
C ALA A 24 5.03 -8.03 -11.45
N ASP A 25 5.79 -7.55 -12.44
CA ASP A 25 7.16 -7.07 -12.23
C ASP A 25 7.22 -5.77 -11.39
N LEU A 26 6.13 -4.99 -11.37
CA LEU A 26 6.05 -3.76 -10.57
C LEU A 26 5.79 -4.05 -9.09
N GLY A 27 5.16 -5.18 -8.78
CA GLY A 27 4.81 -5.57 -7.42
C GLY A 27 3.69 -6.61 -7.35
N ARG A 28 3.11 -6.76 -6.15
CA ARG A 28 2.08 -7.77 -5.93
C ARG A 28 0.75 -7.29 -6.51
N VAL A 29 0.10 -8.15 -7.27
CA VAL A 29 -1.24 -7.94 -7.82
C VAL A 29 -2.26 -8.59 -6.88
N VAL A 30 -3.28 -7.83 -6.48
CA VAL A 30 -4.36 -8.30 -5.61
C VAL A 30 -5.69 -8.16 -6.36
N GLU A 31 -6.45 -9.24 -6.45
CA GLU A 31 -7.81 -9.18 -6.98
C GLU A 31 -8.76 -8.59 -5.93
N VAL A 32 -9.55 -7.60 -6.34
CA VAL A 32 -10.50 -6.89 -5.47
C VAL A 32 -11.88 -6.85 -6.10
N ILE A 33 -12.91 -7.08 -5.27
CA ILE A 33 -14.31 -7.10 -5.66
C ILE A 33 -15.01 -5.92 -4.98
N LEU A 34 -15.17 -4.83 -5.72
CA LEU A 34 -15.59 -3.54 -5.19
C LEU A 34 -17.10 -3.29 -5.42
N PRO A 35 -17.83 -2.82 -4.41
CA PRO A 35 -19.09 -2.10 -4.62
C PRO A 35 -18.88 -0.89 -5.54
N ILE A 36 -19.91 -0.49 -6.29
CA ILE A 36 -19.79 0.60 -7.30
C ILE A 36 -19.44 1.94 -6.64
N ASP A 37 -20.08 2.24 -5.53
CA ASP A 37 -19.84 3.41 -4.68
C ASP A 37 -18.39 3.46 -4.17
N MET A 38 -17.88 2.31 -3.72
CA MET A 38 -16.51 2.19 -3.23
C MET A 38 -15.47 2.22 -4.34
N PHE A 39 -15.80 1.70 -5.53
CA PHE A 39 -14.93 1.76 -6.70
C PHE A 39 -14.57 3.21 -7.05
N TRP A 40 -15.56 4.09 -7.20
CA TRP A 40 -15.30 5.49 -7.53
C TRP A 40 -14.49 6.22 -6.47
N LYS A 41 -14.74 5.90 -5.20
CA LYS A 41 -13.97 6.45 -4.07
C LYS A 41 -12.51 6.01 -4.13
N ILE A 42 -12.25 4.72 -4.28
CA ILE A 42 -10.88 4.18 -4.35
C ILE A 42 -10.18 4.70 -5.60
N GLU A 43 -10.85 4.71 -6.74
CA GLU A 43 -10.27 5.22 -8.00
C GLU A 43 -9.86 6.69 -7.87
N SER A 44 -10.69 7.52 -7.23
CA SER A 44 -10.36 8.93 -6.96
C SER A 44 -9.11 9.06 -6.08
N GLU A 45 -9.01 8.28 -5.00
CA GLU A 45 -7.85 8.33 -4.10
C GLU A 45 -6.56 7.85 -4.80
N VAL A 46 -6.66 6.82 -5.65
CA VAL A 46 -5.52 6.34 -6.47
C VAL A 46 -5.06 7.41 -7.46
N LYS A 47 -5.99 8.07 -8.18
CA LYS A 47 -5.66 9.17 -9.10
C LYS A 47 -5.00 10.36 -8.39
N LYS A 48 -5.46 10.69 -7.17
CA LYS A 48 -4.82 11.72 -6.34
C LYS A 48 -3.39 11.33 -5.98
N LEU A 49 -3.16 10.10 -5.57
CA LEU A 49 -1.81 9.62 -5.24
C LEU A 49 -0.88 9.68 -6.46
N ASP A 50 -1.35 9.27 -7.63
CA ASP A 50 -0.58 9.32 -8.88
C ASP A 50 -0.23 10.77 -9.27
N TYR A 51 -1.19 11.68 -9.17
CA TYR A 51 -0.94 13.11 -9.36
C TYR A 51 0.11 13.65 -8.38
N LEU A 52 0.00 13.32 -7.10
CA LEU A 52 0.95 13.74 -6.08
C LEU A 52 2.37 13.23 -6.37
N LEU A 53 2.50 11.97 -6.76
CA LEU A 53 3.77 11.36 -7.17
C LEU A 53 4.38 12.07 -8.39
N SER A 54 3.55 12.53 -9.33
CA SER A 54 4.03 13.27 -10.52
C SER A 54 4.40 14.73 -10.24
N SER A 55 3.82 15.33 -9.20
CA SER A 55 3.93 16.76 -8.89
C SER A 55 5.18 17.15 -8.07
N ASP A 56 5.98 16.16 -7.63
CA ASP A 56 7.16 16.33 -6.75
C ASP A 56 6.88 17.21 -5.51
N SER A 57 5.63 17.19 -5.04
CA SER A 57 5.17 18.03 -3.94
C SER A 57 5.81 17.56 -2.62
N GLN A 58 6.69 18.39 -2.07
CA GLN A 58 7.49 18.05 -0.88
C GLN A 58 6.67 17.99 0.43
N ASP A 59 5.46 18.57 0.45
CA ASP A 59 4.65 18.72 1.66
C ASP A 59 3.60 17.60 1.88
N VAL A 60 3.53 16.60 1.01
CA VAL A 60 2.49 15.58 1.09
C VAL A 60 3.06 14.24 1.56
N ASP A 61 2.53 13.73 2.68
CA ASP A 61 2.83 12.39 3.18
C ASP A 61 2.20 11.32 2.26
N LEU A 62 2.92 11.00 1.18
CA LEU A 62 2.60 9.94 0.22
C LEU A 62 2.42 8.59 0.92
N GLY A 63 3.17 8.33 1.99
CA GLY A 63 3.07 7.10 2.77
C GLY A 63 1.73 7.00 3.51
N HIS A 64 1.21 8.11 4.03
CA HIS A 64 -0.12 8.16 4.63
C HIS A 64 -1.23 7.90 3.59
N GLN A 65 -1.16 8.55 2.42
CA GLN A 65 -2.13 8.33 1.36
C GLN A 65 -2.12 6.88 0.85
N TYR A 66 -0.93 6.30 0.70
CA TYR A 66 -0.77 4.90 0.34
C TYR A 66 -1.44 3.96 1.35
N ARG A 67 -1.14 4.11 2.65
CA ARG A 67 -1.75 3.28 3.71
C ARG A 67 -3.26 3.43 3.77
N ARG A 68 -3.77 4.65 3.55
CA ARG A 68 -5.20 4.93 3.50
C ARG A 68 -5.90 4.16 2.38
N ILE A 69 -5.33 4.14 1.17
CA ILE A 69 -5.86 3.35 0.05
C ILE A 69 -5.82 1.86 0.37
N ILE A 70 -4.69 1.35 0.86
CA ILE A 70 -4.55 -0.06 1.25
C ILE A 70 -5.65 -0.46 2.24
N LYS A 71 -5.83 0.31 3.31
CA LYS A 71 -6.86 0.06 4.34
C LYS A 71 -8.27 0.03 3.76
N LEU A 72 -8.59 0.93 2.83
CA LEU A 72 -9.91 0.97 2.18
C LEU A 72 -10.15 -0.25 1.29
N VAL A 73 -9.10 -0.76 0.64
CA VAL A 73 -9.21 -1.86 -0.32
C VAL A 73 -9.14 -3.24 0.36
N THR A 74 -8.46 -3.38 1.50
CA THR A 74 -8.24 -4.67 2.18
C THR A 74 -9.50 -5.50 2.35
N ILE A 75 -10.61 -4.90 2.79
CA ILE A 75 -11.86 -5.63 3.05
C ILE A 75 -12.51 -6.20 1.77
N TYR A 76 -12.11 -5.70 0.60
CA TYR A 76 -12.63 -6.11 -0.70
C TYR A 76 -11.70 -7.04 -1.47
N ALA A 77 -10.54 -7.40 -0.92
CA ALA A 77 -9.66 -8.37 -1.56
C ALA A 77 -10.34 -9.75 -1.62
N ALA A 78 -10.25 -10.41 -2.76
CA ALA A 78 -10.96 -11.66 -3.04
C ALA A 78 -10.44 -12.83 -2.19
N SER A 79 -9.11 -12.91 -2.02
CA SER A 79 -8.44 -13.98 -1.27
C SER A 79 -8.08 -13.58 0.15
N GLN A 80 -8.17 -14.53 1.09
CA GLN A 80 -7.71 -14.33 2.47
C GLN A 80 -6.21 -14.05 2.53
N LEU A 81 -5.41 -14.74 1.71
CA LEU A 81 -3.95 -14.54 1.66
C LEU A 81 -3.57 -13.11 1.25
N ASP A 82 -4.37 -12.48 0.37
CA ASP A 82 -4.16 -11.10 -0.03
C ASP A 82 -4.59 -10.12 1.05
N ARG A 83 -5.68 -10.43 1.78
CA ARG A 83 -6.10 -9.65 2.95
C ARG A 83 -5.00 -9.61 4.00
N ASP A 84 -4.46 -10.77 4.36
CA ASP A 84 -3.40 -10.89 5.37
C ASP A 84 -2.14 -10.13 4.97
N TRP A 85 -1.78 -10.18 3.69
CA TRP A 85 -0.65 -9.41 3.16
C TRP A 85 -0.89 -7.90 3.18
N LEU A 86 -2.08 -7.43 2.80
CA LEU A 86 -2.44 -6.01 2.86
C LEU A 86 -2.49 -5.51 4.32
N TYR A 87 -2.92 -6.35 5.27
CA TYR A 87 -2.87 -6.01 6.70
C TYR A 87 -1.43 -5.88 7.23
N ALA A 88 -0.53 -6.75 6.79
CA ALA A 88 0.88 -6.64 7.14
C ALA A 88 1.50 -5.31 6.65
N LEU A 89 1.11 -4.83 5.46
CA LEU A 89 1.54 -3.52 4.92
C LEU A 89 0.96 -2.32 5.68
N ASN A 90 -0.23 -2.47 6.27
CA ASN A 90 -0.92 -1.40 6.98
C ASN A 90 -0.49 -1.29 8.45
N SER A 91 0.27 -2.27 8.95
CA SER A 91 0.77 -2.25 10.32
C SER A 91 1.92 -1.23 10.42
N PRO A 92 1.89 -0.29 11.38
CA PRO A 92 3.02 0.58 11.61
C PRO A 92 4.23 -0.30 11.93
N GLN A 93 5.31 -0.18 11.16
CA GLN A 93 6.57 -0.80 11.54
C GLN A 93 6.89 -0.29 12.94
N LYS A 94 6.81 -1.16 13.95
CA LYS A 94 7.47 -0.90 15.23
C LYS A 94 8.93 -0.70 14.87
N THR A 95 9.39 0.54 14.84
CA THR A 95 10.80 0.87 14.98
C THR A 95 11.26 0.18 16.24
N GLU A 96 11.92 -0.95 16.06
CA GLU A 96 12.60 -1.69 17.10
C GLU A 96 13.58 -0.71 17.76
N PRO A 97 13.50 -0.48 19.08
CA PRO A 97 14.43 0.42 19.73
C PRO A 97 15.83 -0.20 19.64
N ASP A 98 16.72 0.53 18.97
CA ASP A 98 18.13 0.22 18.76
C ASP A 98 18.77 -0.23 20.09
N ARG A 99 18.95 -1.55 20.27
CA ARG A 99 19.69 -2.12 21.41
C ARG A 99 21.19 -1.89 21.18
N ARG A 100 21.64 -0.64 21.27
CA ARG A 100 23.07 -0.31 21.32
C ARG A 100 23.49 0.17 22.71
N ARG A 101 24.16 -0.76 23.39
CA ARG A 101 25.22 -0.64 24.41
C ARG A 101 24.88 -0.06 25.79
N PRO A 102 25.34 -0.73 26.85
CA PRO A 102 26.13 -0.08 27.88
C PRO A 102 27.62 -0.27 27.57
N SER A 103 28.30 0.85 27.37
CA SER A 103 29.75 0.98 27.48
C SER A 103 30.19 0.75 28.92
N SER A 104 30.94 -0.32 29.18
CA SER A 104 31.72 -0.47 30.41
C SER A 104 33.16 -0.83 30.06
N LEU A 105 33.89 0.17 29.57
CA LEU A 105 35.33 0.29 29.79
C LEU A 105 35.49 1.16 31.02
N SER A 106 35.70 0.54 32.18
CA SER A 106 36.26 1.22 33.34
C SER A 106 37.39 0.36 33.87
N THR A 107 38.58 0.69 33.39
CA THR A 107 39.87 0.25 33.89
C THR A 107 39.98 0.53 35.39
N ARG A 108 40.34 -0.48 36.17
CA ARG A 108 41.29 -0.39 37.29
C ARG A 108 41.70 -1.78 37.73
#